data_AF-A0A0Q6STI8-F1
#
_entry.id   AF-A0A0Q6STI8-F1
#
_cell.length_a   1.000
_cell.length_b   1.000
_cell.length_c   1.000
_cell.angle_alpha   90.00
_cell.angle_beta   90.00
_cell.angle_gamma   90.00
#
_symmetry.space_group_name_H-M   'P 1'
#
loop_
_entity.id
_entity.type
_entity.pdbx_description
1 polymer ?
#
loop_
_entity_poly.entity_id
_entity_poly.type
_entity_poly.pdbx_seq_one_letter_code
_entity_poly.pdbx_strand_id
1 'polypeptide(L)' 'MIAGFALIAMPIRYREIGVHTFTVNANGTVHQADLGDKTEEVAAGIRTFNPDDRWDITED' A
#
# COMPACT_ATOMS: atom_id res chain seq x y z
N MET A 1 2.22 -23.33 -5.06
CA MET A 1 2.25 -21.86 -4.86
C MET A 1 1.38 -21.27 -5.95
N ILE A 2 0.22 -20.71 -5.60
CA ILE A 2 -0.55 -19.90 -6.57
C ILE A 2 0.23 -18.59 -6.66
N ALA A 3 0.65 -18.19 -7.85
CA ALA A 3 1.33 -16.91 -8.07
C ALA A 3 0.32 -15.79 -7.84
N GLY A 4 0.14 -15.38 -6.59
CA GLY A 4 -0.65 -14.21 -6.23
C GLY A 4 0.06 -12.94 -6.70
N PHE A 5 -0.72 -11.88 -6.91
CA PHE A 5 -0.20 -10.54 -7.18
C PHE A 5 -0.87 -9.56 -6.22
N ALA A 6 -0.24 -8.39 -6.09
CA ALA A 6 -0.82 -7.25 -5.43
C ALA A 6 -0.57 -6.00 -6.23
N LEU A 7 -1.48 -5.03 -6.08
CA LEU A 7 -1.34 -3.68 -6.60
C LEU A 7 -1.05 -2.75 -5.43
N ILE A 8 -0.30 -1.69 -5.71
CA ILE A 8 -0.02 -0.60 -4.78
C ILE A 8 -0.39 0.70 -5.48
N ALA A 9 -1.11 1.57 -4.76
CA ALA A 9 -1.43 2.92 -5.19
C ALA A 9 -0.94 3.90 -4.14
N MET A 10 -0.28 4.97 -4.57
CA MET A 10 0.28 6.01 -3.70
C MET A 10 0.03 7.40 -4.29
N PRO A 11 0.01 8.46 -3.48
CA PRO A 11 -0.06 9.81 -4.00
C PRO A 11 1.19 10.12 -4.84
N ILE A 12 0.99 10.79 -5.98
CA ILE A 12 2.08 11.34 -6.80
C ILE A 12 2.93 12.33 -5.99
N ARG A 13 2.30 13.08 -5.06
CA ARG A 13 3.00 14.00 -4.14
C ARG A 13 2.48 13.82 -2.71
N TYR A 14 3.29 13.18 -1.87
CA TYR A 14 2.99 12.96 -0.46
C TYR A 14 2.73 14.28 0.28
N ARG A 15 1.74 14.29 1.18
CA ARG A 15 1.22 15.47 1.93
C ARG A 15 0.60 16.60 1.09
N GLU A 16 0.87 16.67 -0.21
CA GLU A 16 0.24 17.65 -1.09
C GLU A 16 -1.13 17.20 -1.59
N ILE A 17 -1.22 15.94 -2.04
CA ILE A 17 -2.47 15.40 -2.63
C ILE A 17 -3.03 14.22 -1.82
N GLY A 18 -2.31 13.78 -0.79
CA GLY A 18 -2.71 12.69 0.09
C GLY A 18 -1.53 12.14 0.89
N VAL A 19 -1.83 11.35 1.91
CA VAL A 19 -0.83 10.64 2.75
C VAL A 19 -0.98 9.12 2.69
N HIS A 20 -2.15 8.63 2.27
CA HIS A 20 -2.44 7.21 2.27
C HIS A 20 -1.86 6.49 1.06
N THR A 21 -1.19 5.37 1.34
CA THR A 21 -0.83 4.35 0.37
C THR A 21 -1.79 3.19 0.52
N PHE A 22 -2.27 2.64 -0.60
CA PHE A 22 -3.18 1.52 -0.62
C PHE A 22 -2.52 0.30 -1.24
N THR A 23 -2.83 -0.88 -0.72
CA THR A 23 -2.47 -2.15 -1.36
C THR A 23 -3.65 -3.11 -1.38
N VAL A 24 -3.76 -3.88 -2.46
CA VAL A 24 -4.83 -4.88 -2.64
C VAL A 24 -4.25 -6.11 -3.31
N ASN A 25 -4.66 -7.29 -2.83
CA ASN A 25 -4.28 -8.58 -3.42
C ASN A 25 -5.45 -9.21 -4.19
N ALA A 26 -5.23 -10.41 -4.73
CA ALA A 26 -6.26 -11.15 -5.48
C ALA A 26 -7.53 -11.50 -4.67
N ASN A 27 -7.53 -11.39 -3.34
CA ASN A 27 -8.70 -11.60 -2.49
C ASN A 27 -9.56 -10.34 -2.35
N GLY A 28 -9.09 -9.19 -2.86
CA GLY A 28 -9.85 -7.94 -2.90
C GLY A 28 -9.84 -7.13 -1.61
N THR A 29 -9.19 -7.59 -0.53
CA THR A 29 -9.03 -6.80 0.70
C THR A 29 -8.08 -5.63 0.44
N VAL A 30 -8.58 -4.41 0.65
CA VAL A 30 -7.78 -3.18 0.54
C VAL A 30 -7.21 -2.85 1.91
N HIS A 31 -5.90 -2.66 1.95
CA HIS A 31 -5.20 -2.15 3.10
C HIS A 31 -4.69 -0.73 2.82
N GLN A 32 -4.59 0.08 3.85
CA GLN A 32 -4.05 1.43 3.80
C GLN A 32 -2.96 1.63 4.86
N ALA A 33 -1.96 2.44 4.52
CA ALA A 33 -0.91 2.86 5.45
C ALA A 33 -0.40 4.26 5.08
N ASP A 34 0.05 5.02 6.08
CA ASP A 34 0.90 6.20 5.86
C ASP A 34 2.38 5.77 5.95
N LEU A 35 3.08 5.81 4.81
CA LEU A 35 4.48 5.40 4.71
C LEU A 35 5.46 6.55 4.99
N GLY A 36 4.96 7.75 5.29
CA GLY A 36 5.76 8.92 5.63
C GLY A 36 6.36 9.64 4.42
N ASP A 37 7.31 10.53 4.69
CA ASP A 37 7.95 11.39 3.69
C ASP A 37 8.69 10.64 2.58
N LYS A 38 8.95 9.34 2.76
CA LYS A 38 9.60 8.46 1.80
C LYS A 38 8.63 7.50 1.09
N THR A 39 7.33 7.84 1.06
CA THR A 39 6.29 6.99 0.45
C THR A 39 6.69 6.44 -0.93
N GLU A 40 7.22 7.27 -1.81
CA GLU A 40 7.62 6.84 -3.17
C GLU A 40 8.73 5.78 -3.16
N GLU A 41 9.79 6.00 -2.37
CA GLU A 41 10.91 5.07 -2.23
C GLU A 41 10.46 3.75 -1.58
N VAL A 42 9.67 3.85 -0.51
CA VAL A 42 9.19 2.68 0.24
C VAL A 42 8.24 1.85 -0.62
N ALA A 43 7.24 2.47 -1.24
CA ALA A 43 6.26 1.77 -2.07
C ALA A 43 6.91 1.09 -3.28
N ALA A 44 7.85 1.76 -3.97
CA ALA A 44 8.60 1.18 -5.08
C ALA A 44 9.50 0.01 -4.65
N GLY A 45 9.90 -0.02 -3.37
CA GLY A 45 10.71 -1.10 -2.78
C GLY A 45 9.92 -2.35 -2.40
N ILE A 46 8.59 -2.30 -2.36
CA ILE A 46 7.76 -3.44 -1.96
C ILE A 46 7.74 -4.50 -3.07
N ARG A 47 8.28 -5.68 -2.77
CA ARG A 47 8.34 -6.83 -3.70
C ARG A 47 7.46 -8.00 -3.27
N THR A 48 6.90 -7.94 -2.07
CA THR A 48 6.11 -9.02 -1.50
C THR A 48 4.93 -8.40 -0.78
N PHE A 49 3.74 -8.92 -1.06
CA PHE A 49 2.54 -8.54 -0.34
C PHE A 49 2.58 -9.17 1.05
N ASN A 50 2.93 -8.37 2.05
CA ASN A 50 2.96 -8.77 3.46
C ASN A 50 2.55 -7.55 4.31
N PRO A 51 1.25 -7.20 4.35
CA PRO A 51 0.78 -6.15 5.24
C PRO A 51 1.08 -6.57 6.69
N ASP A 52 1.97 -5.83 7.33
CA ASP A 52 2.29 -5.94 8.74
C ASP A 52 1.39 -5.02 9.58
N ASP A 53 1.69 -4.88 10.87
CA ASP A 53 0.91 -4.06 11.82
C ASP A 53 0.83 -2.56 11.45
N ARG A 54 1.53 -2.10 10.40
CA ARG A 54 1.41 -0.73 9.89
C ARG A 54 0.25 -0.54 8.91
N TRP A 55 -0.38 -1.62 8.46
CA TRP A 55 -1.42 -1.60 7.46
C TRP A 55 -2.78 -1.86 8.08
N ASP A 56 -3.65 -0.87 7.99
CA ASP A 56 -5.04 -0.98 8.40
C ASP A 56 -5.90 -1.49 7.25
N ILE A 57 -6.91 -2.32 7.53
CA ILE A 57 -7.94 -2.62 6.54
C ILE A 57 -8.76 -1.35 6.34
N THR A 58 -8.97 -0.96 5.08
CA THR A 58 -9.80 0.21 4.77
C THR A 58 -11.25 -0.08 5.15
N GLU A 59 -11.90 0.87 5.83
CA GLU A 59 -13.35 0.81 6.12
C GLU A 59 -14.16 1.21 4.87
N ASP A 60 -15.37 0.65 4.72
CA ASP A 60 -16.32 0.97 3.63
C ASP A 60 -16.84 2.43 3.71
#